data_AF-A0A9W7E7D1-F1
#
_entry.id   AF-A0A9W7E7D1-F1
#
_cell.length_a   1.000
_cell.length_b   1.000
_cell.length_c   1.000
_cell.angle_alpha   90.00
_cell.angle_beta   90.00
_cell.angle_gamma   90.00
#
_symmetry.space_group_name_H-M   'P 1'
#
loop_
_entity.id
_entity.type
_entity.pdbx_description
1 polymer ?
#
loop_
_entity_poly.entity_id
_entity_poly.type
_entity_poly.pdbx_seq_one_letter_code
_entity_poly.pdbx_strand_id
1 'polypeptide(L)'
;MDWLCPNYSEVLHDRLQENWGQIDAEIAIKDTIARTQTGNLHIAIYDLADDQAYLSFAKRSDDEDNDAGSMAYERQYTRLDLAELFSTVAPEL
;
A
#
# COMPACT_ATOMS: atom_id res chain seq x y z
N MET A 1 2.86 -23.76 14.61
CA MET A 1 4.29 -23.50 14.38
C MET A 1 4.75 -24.56 13.42
N ASP A 2 4.64 -24.29 12.13
CA ASP A 2 5.33 -25.07 11.10
C ASP A 2 6.74 -24.45 10.95
N TRP A 3 7.77 -25.29 10.81
CA TRP A 3 9.17 -24.87 10.77
C TRP A 3 9.54 -24.26 9.42
N LEU A 4 8.77 -24.55 8.37
CA LEU A 4 8.90 -23.96 7.04
C LEU A 4 7.92 -22.79 6.88
N CYS A 5 8.20 -21.67 7.54
CA CYS A 5 7.57 -20.41 7.15
C CYS A 5 8.25 -19.91 5.88
N PRO A 6 7.55 -19.82 4.73
CA PRO A 6 8.13 -19.34 3.49
C PRO A 6 8.63 -17.90 3.67
N ASN A 7 9.72 -17.57 2.97
CA ASN A 7 10.27 -16.21 3.01
C ASN A 7 9.26 -15.23 2.39
N TYR A 8 9.28 -13.96 2.79
CA TYR A 8 8.42 -12.92 2.23
C TYR A 8 8.49 -12.82 0.70
N SER A 9 9.65 -13.12 0.10
CA SER A 9 9.81 -13.16 -1.36
C SER A 9 9.06 -14.32 -2.03
N GLU A 10 8.94 -15.46 -1.35
CA GLU A 10 8.15 -16.60 -1.83
C GLU A 10 6.66 -16.30 -1.73
N VAL A 11 6.21 -15.73 -0.59
CA VAL A 11 4.84 -15.23 -0.44
C VAL A 11 4.51 -14.19 -1.50
N LEU A 12 5.43 -13.26 -1.79
CA LEU A 12 5.26 -12.26 -2.85
C LEU A 12 5.13 -12.93 -4.22
N HIS A 13 5.98 -13.91 -4.53
CA HIS A 13 5.89 -14.65 -5.78
C HIS A 13 4.51 -15.29 -5.95
N ASP A 14 4.04 -15.99 -4.92
CA ASP A 14 2.74 -16.66 -4.94
C ASP A 14 1.59 -15.67 -5.14
N ARG A 15 1.61 -14.53 -4.43
CA ARG A 15 0.58 -13.48 -4.59
C ARG A 15 0.58 -12.88 -5.99
N LEU A 16 1.75 -12.63 -6.57
CA LEU A 16 1.86 -12.10 -7.93
C LEU A 16 1.42 -13.12 -8.98
N GLN A 17 1.69 -14.40 -8.75
CA GLN A 17 1.27 -15.47 -9.65
C GLN A 17 -0.24 -15.72 -9.58
N GLU A 18 -0.80 -15.76 -8.37
CA GLU A 18 -2.24 -15.96 -8.15
C GLU A 18 -3.08 -14.83 -8.75
N ASN A 19 -2.63 -13.58 -8.64
CA ASN A 19 -3.35 -12.41 -9.15
C ASN A 19 -2.92 -11.99 -10.57
N TRP A 20 -2.13 -12.81 -11.28
CA TRP A 20 -1.57 -12.43 -12.57
C TRP A 20 -2.66 -12.01 -13.57
N GLY A 21 -2.48 -10.82 -14.16
CA GLY A 21 -3.45 -10.24 -15.10
C GLY A 21 -4.65 -9.53 -14.45
N GLN A 22 -4.74 -9.53 -13.13
CA GLN A 22 -5.81 -8.87 -12.36
C GLN A 22 -5.27 -7.87 -11.33
N ILE A 23 -3.95 -7.70 -11.24
CA ILE A 23 -3.33 -6.78 -10.27
C ILE A 23 -3.76 -5.34 -10.55
N ASP A 24 -4.67 -4.84 -9.72
CA ASP A 24 -5.05 -3.44 -9.60
C ASP A 24 -4.61 -2.89 -8.23
N ALA A 25 -4.89 -1.61 -7.97
CA ALA A 25 -4.55 -0.99 -6.70
C ALA A 25 -5.23 -1.67 -5.50
N GLU A 26 -6.46 -2.16 -5.65
CA GLU A 26 -7.19 -2.82 -4.56
C GLU A 26 -6.55 -4.15 -4.17
N ILE A 27 -6.21 -4.99 -5.15
CA ILE A 27 -5.51 -6.26 -4.94
C ILE A 27 -4.10 -6.04 -4.41
N ALA A 28 -3.40 -5.02 -4.91
CA ALA A 28 -2.09 -4.65 -4.38
C ALA A 28 -2.16 -4.31 -2.88
N ILE A 29 -3.15 -3.51 -2.46
CA ILE A 29 -3.35 -3.10 -1.06
C ILE A 29 -3.78 -4.29 -0.19
N LYS A 30 -4.86 -4.98 -0.56
CA LYS A 30 -5.53 -5.95 0.31
C LYS A 30 -4.86 -7.30 0.35
N ASP A 31 -4.17 -7.69 -0.72
CA ASP A 31 -3.58 -9.02 -0.85
C ASP A 31 -2.05 -8.96 -0.85
N THR A 32 -1.46 -8.29 -1.84
CA THR A 32 0.00 -8.37 -2.06
C THR A 32 0.77 -7.72 -0.91
N ILE A 33 0.50 -6.45 -0.62
CA ILE A 33 1.26 -5.67 0.37
C ILE A 33 0.92 -6.12 1.80
N ALA A 34 -0.37 -6.32 2.09
CA ALA A 34 -0.81 -6.76 3.42
C ALA A 34 -0.23 -8.13 3.82
N ARG A 35 -0.15 -9.10 2.90
CA ARG A 35 0.37 -10.44 3.21
C ARG A 35 1.89 -10.52 3.22
N THR A 36 2.55 -9.70 2.41
CA THR A 36 4.03 -9.64 2.40
C THR A 36 4.58 -8.72 3.49
N GLN A 37 3.72 -7.95 4.17
CA GLN A 37 4.07 -7.02 5.25
C GLN A 37 5.21 -6.08 4.83
N THR A 38 5.16 -5.60 3.59
CA THR A 38 6.18 -4.70 3.03
C THR A 38 5.74 -3.24 3.14
N GLY A 39 6.71 -2.32 3.14
CA GLY A 39 6.44 -0.89 3.22
C GLY A 39 6.08 -0.44 4.63
N ASN A 40 6.95 -0.72 5.60
CA ASN A 40 6.70 -0.38 7.01
C ASN A 40 6.44 1.11 7.24
N LEU A 41 7.24 1.99 6.63
CA LEU A 41 7.22 3.44 6.87
C LEU A 41 6.22 4.18 5.98
N HIS A 42 6.22 3.89 4.69
CA HIS A 42 5.45 4.59 3.68
C HIS A 42 5.22 3.68 2.49
N ILE A 43 4.01 3.74 1.93
CA ILE A 43 3.62 2.99 0.75
C ILE A 43 2.98 3.97 -0.23
N ALA A 44 3.41 3.89 -1.48
CA ALA A 44 2.80 4.60 -2.60
C ALA A 44 2.50 3.60 -3.71
N ILE A 45 1.25 3.61 -4.18
CA ILE A 45 0.80 2.83 -5.34
C ILE A 45 0.31 3.84 -6.36
N TYR A 46 0.81 3.72 -7.59
CA TYR A 46 0.44 4.56 -8.71
C TYR A 46 -0.30 3.70 -9.72
N ASP A 47 -1.59 3.95 -9.86
CA ASP A 47 -2.40 3.38 -10.92
C ASP A 47 -2.42 4.34 -12.10
N LEU A 48 -1.63 4.00 -13.12
CA LEU A 48 -1.51 4.80 -14.33
C LEU A 48 -2.68 4.59 -15.31
N ALA A 49 -3.48 3.54 -15.13
CA ALA A 49 -4.62 3.29 -16.00
C ALA A 49 -5.81 4.19 -15.62
N ASP A 50 -5.98 4.41 -14.31
CA ASP A 50 -7.09 5.20 -13.74
C ASP A 50 -6.66 6.59 -13.23
N ASP A 51 -5.42 7.00 -13.45
CA ASP A 51 -4.83 8.26 -12.96
C ASP A 51 -5.01 8.46 -11.44
N GLN A 52 -4.75 7.42 -10.66
CA GLN A 52 -4.92 7.42 -9.21
C GLN A 52 -3.61 7.13 -8.48
N ALA A 53 -3.44 7.75 -7.32
CA ALA A 53 -2.38 7.39 -6.38
C ALA A 53 -2.98 7.02 -5.03
N TYR A 54 -2.40 6.00 -4.39
CA TYR A 54 -2.78 5.56 -3.05
C TYR A 54 -1.56 5.66 -2.14
N LEU A 55 -1.71 6.41 -1.05
CA LEU A 55 -0.64 6.67 -0.09
C LEU A 55 -1.02 6.16 1.30
N SER A 56 -0.08 5.51 1.97
CA SER A 56 -0.19 5.13 3.38
C SER A 56 1.10 5.44 4.12
N PHE A 57 0.98 5.82 5.39
CA PHE A 57 2.10 6.23 6.25
C PHE A 57 2.03 5.48 7.57
N ALA A 58 3.19 5.08 8.09
CA ALA A 58 3.30 4.54 9.43
C ALA A 58 2.81 5.53 10.47
N LYS A 59 2.36 4.99 11.60
CA LYS A 59 2.05 5.79 12.77
C LYS A 59 3.32 6.49 13.27
N ARG A 60 3.17 7.74 13.74
CA ARG A 60 4.27 8.47 14.38
C ARG A 60 4.64 7.79 15.71
N SER A 61 5.92 7.77 16.06
CA SER A 61 6.40 7.00 17.22
C SER A 61 5.91 7.51 18.59
N ASP A 62 5.48 8.77 18.66
CA ASP A 62 4.97 9.48 19.83
C ASP A 62 3.44 9.57 19.87
N ASP A 63 2.76 8.99 18.88
CA ASP A 63 1.31 8.94 18.84
C ASP A 63 0.82 7.85 19.80
N GLU A 64 -0.10 8.18 20.71
CA GLU A 64 -0.59 7.28 21.75
C GLU A 64 -1.79 6.43 21.29
N ASP A 65 -2.32 6.68 20.08
CA ASP A 65 -3.52 6.01 19.55
C ASP A 65 -3.23 4.55 19.16
N ASN A 66 -3.67 3.60 19.99
CA ASN A 66 -3.43 2.17 19.77
C ASN A 66 -4.48 1.50 18.88
N ASP A 67 -5.49 2.24 18.38
CA ASP A 67 -6.62 1.65 17.66
C ASP A 67 -6.28 1.33 16.19
N ALA A 68 -5.25 1.95 15.62
CA ALA A 68 -4.80 1.72 14.25
C ALA A 68 -3.44 1.00 14.20
N GLY A 69 -3.25 0.18 13.15
CA GLY A 69 -1.97 -0.50 12.90
C GLY A 69 -0.77 0.46 12.91
N SER A 70 0.38 -0.03 13.35
CA SER A 70 1.59 0.80 13.51
C SER A 70 2.30 1.01 12.17
N MET A 71 2.30 -0.02 11.32
CA MET A 71 2.99 0.01 10.04
C MET A 71 2.07 0.49 8.92
N ALA A 72 2.63 1.08 7.86
CA ALA A 72 1.82 1.63 6.78
C ALA A 72 0.96 0.56 6.06
N TYR A 73 1.44 -0.69 5.95
CA TYR A 73 0.66 -1.78 5.32
C TYR A 73 -0.58 -2.21 6.13
N GLU A 74 -0.66 -1.82 7.41
CA GLU A 74 -1.78 -2.12 8.31
C GLU A 74 -2.82 -1.00 8.34
N ARG A 75 -2.49 0.14 7.71
CA ARG A 75 -3.25 1.38 7.81
C ARG A 75 -4.07 1.63 6.55
N GLN A 76 -5.04 2.53 6.70
CA GLN A 76 -5.89 2.96 5.58
C GLN A 76 -5.08 3.77 4.58
N TYR A 77 -5.46 3.64 3.31
CA TYR A 77 -4.82 4.36 2.21
C TYR A 77 -5.63 5.60 1.86
N THR A 78 -4.94 6.72 1.67
CA THR A 78 -5.51 7.93 1.09
C THR A 78 -5.42 7.82 -0.43
N ARG A 79 -6.57 7.88 -1.11
CA ARG A 79 -6.64 7.92 -2.57
C ARG A 79 -6.60 9.37 -3.06
N LEU A 80 -5.75 9.64 -4.04
CA LEU A 80 -5.64 10.90 -4.76
C LEU A 80 -6.04 10.67 -6.22
N ASP A 81 -6.93 11.51 -6.72
CA ASP A 81 -7.21 11.62 -8.15
C ASP A 81 -6.16 12.56 -8.77
N LEU A 82 -5.25 12.00 -9.58
CA LEU A 82 -4.13 12.75 -10.13
C LEU A 82 -4.57 13.68 -11.26
N ALA A 83 -5.57 13.27 -12.04
CA ALA A 83 -6.13 14.11 -13.11
C ALA A 83 -6.74 15.38 -12.52
N GLU A 84 -7.52 15.25 -11.44
CA GLU A 84 -8.05 16.39 -10.70
C GLU A 84 -6.93 17.20 -10.06
N LEU A 85 -6.01 16.56 -9.33
CA LEU A 85 -4.93 17.23 -8.59
C LEU A 85 -4.08 18.12 -9.51
N PHE A 86 -3.65 17.60 -10.66
CA PHE A 86 -2.80 18.33 -11.60
C PHE A 86 -3.57 19.29 -12.53
N SER A 87 -4.90 19.29 -12.49
CA SER A 87 -5.72 20.31 -13.18
C SER A 87 -5.80 21.64 -12.42
N THR A 88 -5.41 21.64 -11.14
CA THR A 88 -5.44 22.84 -10.28
C THR A 88 -4.21 23.72 -10.47
N VAL A 89 -4.35 25.03 -10.22
CA VAL A 89 -3.22 25.96 -10.22
C VAL A 89 -2.29 25.59 -9.07
N ALA A 90 -1.00 25.43 -9.36
CA ALA A 90 0.00 25.11 -8.35
C ALA A 90 -0.04 26.14 -7.20
N PRO A 91 0.04 25.69 -5.93
CA PRO A 91 0.03 26.59 -4.79
C PRO A 91 1.25 27.52 -4.83
N GLU A 92 1.06 28.79 -4.45
CA GLU A 92 2.19 29.71 -4.27
C GLU A 92 3.01 29.29 -3.03
N LEU A 93 4.34 29.27 -3.20
CA LEU A 93 5.32 28.84 -2.18
C LEU A 93 5.61 29.91 -1.13
#